data_AF-A0A9W3B6I1-F1
#
_entry.id   AF-A0A9W3B6I1-F1
#
_cell.length_a   1.000
_cell.length_b   1.000
_cell.length_c   1.000
_cell.angle_alpha   90.00
_cell.angle_beta   90.00
_cell.angle_gamma   90.00
#
_symmetry.space_group_name_H-M   'P 1'
#
loop_
_entity.id
_entity.type
_entity.pdbx_description
1 polymer ?
#
loop_
_entity_poly.entity_id
_entity_poly.type
_entity_poly.pdbx_seq_one_letter_code
_entity_poly.pdbx_strand_id
1 'polypeptide(L)'
;MGSKLSTQHNMERNKKEDKADLHLTENQCVIYNKEGHTAPHTVSRLSEDAQYSGHLKIQKSGDLHKSLARCLKNPGYSHFIPVDTFTLKHLPEENNYEYDLYEYIKVTADLTVRVDAKATSQHRPEFWPETTKPYPFYNMSDRGTMRTGSQRRNLRTGSGKVCGVIKYHGRVTHDEDYRRIQHLKCWCKKCEDSDSPSNVWWEFDVDTATHVVFDDIEASQTTLRLFYDRYNSLEVIVDKVSVRFVSIELNWCALRCVTCEKNVGKKLMKMYKHFQNVNLKLWYKYGNSRQMFKFIVSHPYGCFKQVCVGQWKNKDKVNGRSSFIYTTCTCPLIDGADVMFLGLLKPYLA
;
A
#
# COMPACT_ATOMS: atom_id res chain seq x y z
N MET A 1 29.31 25.61 -76.55
CA MET A 1 29.86 24.26 -76.27
C MET A 1 30.79 24.39 -75.07
N GLY A 2 30.30 23.96 -73.91
CA GLY A 2 30.95 24.14 -72.62
C GLY A 2 30.20 23.32 -71.58
N SER A 3 30.96 22.44 -70.93
CA SER A 3 30.57 21.43 -69.94
C SER A 3 29.78 21.95 -68.73
N LYS A 4 28.91 21.10 -68.16
CA LYS A 4 28.96 20.76 -66.73
C LYS A 4 28.19 19.47 -66.45
N LEU A 5 28.94 18.50 -65.90
CA LEU A 5 28.50 17.24 -65.33
C LEU A 5 27.69 17.47 -64.04
N SER A 6 26.67 16.65 -63.81
CA SER A 6 26.04 16.46 -62.50
C SER A 6 25.87 14.98 -62.22
N THR A 7 26.75 14.47 -61.35
CA THR A 7 26.76 13.13 -60.80
C THR A 7 25.80 13.08 -59.61
N GLN A 8 24.76 12.23 -59.65
CA GLN A 8 23.95 11.90 -58.48
C GLN A 8 24.57 10.69 -57.77
N HIS A 9 24.95 10.91 -56.50
CA HIS A 9 25.47 9.88 -55.60
C HIS A 9 24.50 9.67 -54.42
N ASN A 10 24.39 8.40 -54.06
CA ASN A 10 23.66 7.76 -52.96
C ASN A 10 23.54 8.52 -51.63
N MET A 11 22.37 8.36 -50.99
CA MET A 11 22.25 8.26 -49.53
C MET A 11 21.19 7.23 -49.14
N GLU A 12 21.59 5.96 -49.04
CA GLU A 12 20.93 4.98 -48.16
C GLU A 12 21.51 5.15 -46.75
N ARG A 13 20.68 5.59 -45.79
CA ARG A 13 21.00 5.48 -44.35
C ARG A 13 20.17 4.37 -43.73
N ASN A 14 20.83 3.24 -43.52
CA ASN A 14 20.38 2.18 -42.62
C ASN A 14 20.34 2.70 -41.18
N LYS A 15 19.15 2.76 -40.58
CA LYS A 15 18.99 2.80 -39.11
C LYS A 15 19.01 1.37 -38.60
N LYS A 16 20.15 0.95 -38.02
CA LYS A 16 20.19 -0.17 -37.09
C LYS A 16 19.79 0.38 -35.71
N GLU A 17 18.62 -0.01 -35.24
CA GLU A 17 18.25 0.13 -33.83
C GLU A 17 18.77 -1.10 -33.09
N ASP A 18 19.83 -0.92 -32.30
CA ASP A 18 20.27 -1.91 -31.33
C ASP A 18 19.26 -1.93 -30.17
N LYS A 19 18.41 -2.96 -30.14
CA LYS A 19 17.65 -3.33 -28.94
C LYS A 19 18.61 -3.99 -27.95
N ALA A 20 19.08 -3.22 -26.99
CA ALA A 20 19.71 -3.77 -25.80
C ALA A 20 18.62 -4.34 -24.88
N ASP A 21 18.55 -5.68 -24.79
CA ASP A 21 17.78 -6.37 -23.76
C ASP A 21 18.42 -6.12 -22.39
N LEU A 22 17.88 -5.14 -21.65
CA LEU A 22 18.22 -4.87 -20.26
C LEU A 22 17.53 -5.90 -19.37
N HIS A 23 18.27 -6.90 -18.90
CA HIS A 23 17.86 -7.76 -17.80
C HIS A 23 17.82 -6.95 -16.48
N LEU A 24 16.65 -6.50 -16.05
CA LEU A 24 16.43 -5.78 -14.80
C LEU A 24 16.21 -6.77 -13.64
N THR A 25 17.00 -6.65 -12.57
CA THR A 25 16.91 -7.47 -11.33
C THR A 25 16.70 -6.63 -10.05
N GLU A 26 16.54 -5.31 -10.16
CA GLU A 26 16.42 -4.41 -9.01
C GLU A 26 14.98 -3.98 -8.73
N ASN A 27 14.63 -3.87 -7.44
CA ASN A 27 13.34 -3.35 -6.98
C ASN A 27 13.22 -1.85 -7.34
N GLN A 28 12.48 -1.51 -8.39
CA GLN A 28 12.07 -0.14 -8.66
C GLN A 28 10.75 0.14 -7.96
N CYS A 29 10.54 1.39 -7.59
CA CYS A 29 9.29 1.84 -7.01
C CYS A 29 8.89 3.21 -7.50
N VAL A 30 7.72 3.34 -8.11
CA VAL A 30 7.23 4.64 -8.60
C VAL A 30 6.40 5.33 -7.53
N ILE A 31 6.85 6.49 -7.04
CA ILE A 31 6.04 7.40 -6.23
C ILE A 31 5.29 8.39 -7.10
N TYR A 32 4.01 8.53 -6.81
CA TYR A 32 3.15 9.51 -7.45
C TYR A 32 3.06 10.77 -6.58
N ASN A 33 3.56 11.89 -7.11
CA ASN A 33 3.28 13.22 -6.61
C ASN A 33 2.78 14.04 -7.80
N LYS A 34 1.47 14.30 -7.87
CA LYS A 34 0.93 15.21 -8.88
C LYS A 34 1.08 16.64 -8.36
N GLU A 35 1.85 17.46 -9.05
CA GLU A 35 1.87 18.89 -8.80
C GLU A 35 0.55 19.48 -9.34
N GLY A 36 -0.47 19.63 -8.47
CA GLY A 36 -1.74 20.28 -8.82
C GLY A 36 -2.98 19.78 -8.06
N HIS A 37 -3.52 20.64 -7.19
CA HIS A 37 -4.89 20.74 -6.63
C HIS A 37 -5.69 19.53 -6.13
N THR A 38 -5.09 18.36 -5.96
CA THR A 38 -5.66 17.29 -5.12
C THR A 38 -4.59 16.75 -4.17
N ALA A 39 -5.03 16.36 -2.97
CA ALA A 39 -4.20 16.01 -1.84
C ALA A 39 -3.05 15.05 -2.26
N PRO A 40 -1.77 15.34 -1.97
CA PRO A 40 -0.66 14.50 -2.42
C PRO A 40 -0.60 13.20 -1.61
N HIS A 41 -1.29 12.16 -2.07
CA HIS A 41 -1.05 10.80 -1.59
C HIS A 41 0.20 10.26 -2.28
N THR A 42 1.27 10.06 -1.52
CA THR A 42 2.45 9.32 -1.98
C THR A 42 2.08 7.85 -2.03
N VAL A 43 1.63 7.43 -3.20
CA VAL A 43 1.47 6.01 -3.52
C VAL A 43 2.80 5.52 -4.06
N SER A 44 3.31 4.40 -3.56
CA SER A 44 4.58 3.82 -3.97
C SER A 44 4.31 2.49 -4.70
N ARG A 45 4.41 2.46 -6.03
CA ARG A 45 4.24 1.24 -6.84
C ARG A 45 5.55 0.46 -6.87
N LEU A 46 5.62 -0.66 -6.17
CA LEU A 46 6.64 -1.68 -6.38
C LEU A 46 6.58 -2.20 -7.83
N SER A 47 7.71 -2.17 -8.56
CA SER A 47 7.86 -2.88 -9.83
C SER A 47 8.06 -4.35 -9.53
N GLU A 48 7.01 -5.14 -9.72
CA GLU A 48 7.08 -6.59 -9.53
C GLU A 48 7.46 -7.27 -10.85
N ASP A 49 8.75 -7.55 -11.05
CA ASP A 49 9.24 -8.33 -12.21
C ASP A 49 9.24 -9.84 -11.98
N ALA A 50 8.60 -10.33 -10.92
CA ALA A 50 8.52 -11.76 -10.67
C ALA A 50 7.10 -12.29 -10.87
N GLN A 51 6.96 -13.15 -11.88
CA GLN A 51 5.77 -13.95 -12.16
C GLN A 51 5.23 -14.60 -10.87
N TYR A 52 3.98 -14.29 -10.54
CA TYR A 52 3.21 -14.86 -9.42
C TYR A 52 2.87 -16.34 -9.72
N SER A 53 3.86 -17.23 -9.62
CA SER A 53 3.70 -18.68 -9.84
C SER A 53 3.42 -19.47 -8.54
N GLY A 54 3.60 -18.85 -7.36
CA GLY A 54 3.47 -19.54 -6.08
C GLY A 54 2.03 -19.66 -5.58
N HIS A 55 1.41 -20.84 -5.74
CA HIS A 55 0.24 -21.24 -4.94
C HIS A 55 0.64 -21.37 -3.46
N LEU A 56 0.55 -20.30 -2.67
CA LEU A 56 0.74 -20.39 -1.23
C LEU A 56 -0.56 -20.87 -0.58
N LYS A 57 -0.64 -22.15 -0.23
CA LYS A 57 -1.67 -22.65 0.69
C LYS A 57 -1.45 -21.95 2.03
N ILE A 58 -2.37 -21.08 2.44
CA ILE A 58 -2.36 -20.51 3.79
C ILE A 58 -2.62 -21.67 4.77
N GLN A 59 -1.55 -22.25 5.31
CA GLN A 59 -1.61 -23.17 6.43
C GLN A 59 -1.78 -22.36 7.72
N LYS A 60 -2.31 -23.02 8.77
CA LYS A 60 -2.56 -22.43 10.10
C LYS A 60 -1.38 -21.54 10.54
N SER A 61 -1.67 -20.49 11.31
CA SER A 61 -0.76 -19.41 11.75
C SER A 61 0.68 -19.77 12.14
N GLY A 62 0.98 -21.03 12.50
CA GLY A 62 2.34 -21.50 12.77
C GLY A 62 3.24 -21.68 11.53
N ASP A 63 2.69 -21.80 10.32
CA ASP A 63 3.48 -21.98 9.08
C ASP A 63 3.79 -20.66 8.34
N LEU A 64 3.16 -19.55 8.75
CA LEU A 64 3.40 -18.24 8.14
C LEU A 64 4.83 -17.75 8.41
N HIS A 65 5.37 -18.00 9.61
CA HIS A 65 6.78 -17.70 9.93
C HIS A 65 7.77 -18.53 9.11
N LYS A 66 7.44 -19.79 8.84
CA LYS A 66 8.26 -20.62 7.95
C LYS A 66 8.17 -20.14 6.51
N SER A 67 7.04 -19.55 6.10
CA SER A 67 6.89 -18.95 4.76
C SER A 67 7.71 -17.67 4.63
N LEU A 68 7.74 -16.84 5.69
CA LEU A 68 8.62 -15.68 5.78
C LEU A 68 10.09 -16.08 5.74
N ALA A 69 10.49 -17.09 6.51
CA ALA A 69 11.86 -17.61 6.53
C ALA A 69 12.29 -18.25 5.20
N ARG A 70 11.34 -18.73 4.38
CA ARG A 70 11.58 -19.33 3.06
C ARG A 70 11.42 -18.34 1.91
N CYS A 71 11.27 -17.04 2.18
CA CYS A 71 11.13 -16.04 1.12
C CYS A 71 12.43 -15.92 0.31
N LEU A 72 12.47 -16.57 -0.87
CA LEU A 72 13.64 -16.61 -1.73
C LEU A 72 13.91 -15.29 -2.48
N LYS A 73 12.98 -14.31 -2.44
CA LYS A 73 13.17 -13.04 -3.17
C LYS A 73 14.26 -12.14 -2.56
N ASN A 74 14.69 -12.41 -1.33
CA ASN A 74 15.76 -11.66 -0.67
C ASN A 74 16.74 -12.59 0.06
N PRO A 75 17.55 -13.39 -0.65
CA PRO A 75 18.59 -14.20 -0.01
C PRO A 75 19.61 -13.25 0.62
N GLY A 76 19.64 -13.16 1.94
CA GLY A 76 20.58 -12.33 2.71
C GLY A 76 20.04 -11.02 3.30
N TYR A 77 18.80 -10.60 2.97
CA TYR A 77 18.18 -9.41 3.57
C TYR A 77 17.01 -9.80 4.48
N SER A 78 17.34 -10.41 5.62
CA SER A 78 16.39 -10.89 6.64
C SER A 78 15.87 -9.78 7.58
N HIS A 79 15.96 -8.50 7.21
CA HIS A 79 15.71 -7.38 8.15
C HIS A 79 14.23 -7.05 8.35
N PHE A 80 13.35 -8.05 8.34
CA PHE A 80 12.01 -7.88 8.91
C PHE A 80 12.14 -7.91 10.44
N ILE A 81 11.97 -6.76 11.05
CA ILE A 81 12.06 -6.58 12.49
C ILE A 81 10.63 -6.52 13.04
N PRO A 82 10.23 -7.42 13.95
CA PRO A 82 8.94 -7.33 14.61
C PRO A 82 8.71 -5.95 15.23
N VAL A 83 7.53 -5.36 15.02
CA VAL A 83 7.23 -4.00 15.52
C VAL A 83 7.36 -3.90 17.04
N ASP A 84 7.09 -4.97 17.77
CA ASP A 84 7.20 -5.04 19.23
C ASP A 84 8.65 -5.13 19.74
N THR A 85 9.58 -5.61 18.91
CA THR A 85 11.02 -5.63 19.23
C THR A 85 11.81 -4.51 18.55
N PHE A 86 11.19 -3.71 17.69
CA PHE A 86 11.84 -2.57 17.04
C PHE A 86 12.24 -1.48 18.06
N THR A 87 13.51 -1.09 18.01
CA THR A 87 14.17 -0.11 18.89
C THR A 87 15.10 0.81 18.09
N LEU A 88 15.57 1.91 18.69
CA LEU A 88 16.54 2.83 18.09
C LEU A 88 17.79 2.17 17.50
N LYS A 89 18.25 1.06 18.10
CA LYS A 89 19.44 0.31 17.65
C LYS A 89 19.26 -0.36 16.29
N HIS A 90 18.02 -0.46 15.80
CA HIS A 90 17.71 -1.01 14.48
C HIS A 90 17.74 0.04 13.37
N LEU A 91 17.88 1.32 13.72
CA LEU A 91 18.16 2.36 12.75
C LEU A 91 19.62 2.26 12.29
N PRO A 92 19.95 2.70 11.06
CA PRO A 92 21.33 2.87 10.62
C PRO A 92 22.13 3.69 11.63
N GLU A 93 23.43 3.42 11.75
CA GLU A 93 24.29 4.05 12.75
C GLU A 93 24.29 5.57 12.66
N GLU A 94 24.22 6.11 11.44
CA GLU A 94 24.09 7.54 11.16
C GLU A 94 22.77 8.16 11.68
N ASN A 95 21.78 7.33 12.03
CA ASN A 95 20.45 7.73 12.49
C ASN A 95 20.09 7.16 13.87
N ASN A 96 20.97 6.42 14.55
CA ASN A 96 20.61 5.71 15.79
C ASN A 96 20.35 6.64 17.00
N TYR A 97 20.63 7.94 16.87
CA TYR A 97 20.29 9.00 17.83
C TYR A 97 19.00 9.77 17.46
N GLU A 98 18.37 9.46 16.33
CA GLU A 98 17.23 10.22 15.80
C GLU A 98 15.91 9.71 16.38
N TYR A 99 15.58 10.16 17.60
CA TYR A 99 14.34 9.78 18.29
C TYR A 99 13.08 10.08 17.46
N ASP A 100 13.06 11.22 16.75
CA ASP A 100 11.93 11.62 15.89
C ASP A 100 11.66 10.60 14.78
N LEU A 101 12.73 9.99 14.24
CA LEU A 101 12.61 9.00 13.18
C LEU A 101 12.10 7.67 13.73
N TYR A 102 12.63 7.23 14.88
CA TYR A 102 12.12 6.07 15.59
C TYR A 102 10.62 6.23 15.91
N GLU A 103 10.24 7.37 16.47
CA GLU A 103 8.86 7.70 16.79
C GLU A 103 7.98 7.65 15.53
N TYR A 104 8.45 8.21 14.40
CA TYR A 104 7.73 8.18 13.14
C TYR A 104 7.44 6.77 12.61
N ILE A 105 8.40 5.86 12.73
CA ILE A 105 8.21 4.46 12.37
C ILE A 105 7.16 3.82 13.28
N LYS A 106 7.20 4.10 14.58
CA LYS A 106 6.24 3.56 15.55
C LYS A 106 4.81 4.06 15.30
N VAL A 107 4.62 5.37 15.07
CA VAL A 107 3.29 5.92 14.77
C VAL A 107 2.79 5.49 13.38
N THR A 108 3.68 5.23 12.43
CA THR A 108 3.30 4.59 11.16
C THR A 108 2.80 3.17 11.42
N ALA A 109 3.51 2.40 12.24
CA ALA A 109 3.11 1.04 12.59
C ALA A 109 1.75 1.00 13.29
N ASP A 110 1.45 1.97 14.15
CA ASP A 110 0.15 2.09 14.81
C ASP A 110 -1.03 2.23 13.83
N LEU A 111 -0.78 2.82 12.66
CA LEU A 111 -1.76 3.02 11.58
C LEU A 111 -1.72 1.93 10.49
N THR A 112 -0.71 1.06 10.49
CA THR A 112 -0.64 -0.09 9.59
C THR A 112 -1.67 -1.14 9.97
N VAL A 113 -2.42 -1.62 8.98
CA VAL A 113 -3.47 -2.62 9.14
C VAL A 113 -3.22 -3.81 8.23
N ARG A 114 -3.70 -5.00 8.63
CA ARG A 114 -3.74 -6.16 7.75
C ARG A 114 -5.04 -6.15 6.96
N VAL A 115 -4.95 -6.33 5.66
CA VAL A 115 -6.09 -6.42 4.74
C VAL A 115 -6.29 -7.88 4.35
N ASP A 116 -7.48 -8.43 4.60
CA ASP A 116 -7.83 -9.81 4.30
C ASP A 116 -8.98 -9.84 3.28
N ALA A 117 -8.66 -9.96 1.99
CA ALA A 117 -9.62 -10.02 0.88
C ALA A 117 -10.00 -11.48 0.59
N LYS A 118 -11.30 -11.80 0.66
CA LYS A 118 -11.80 -13.20 0.59
C LYS A 118 -12.40 -13.59 -0.77
N ALA A 119 -12.53 -12.63 -1.67
CA ALA A 119 -13.06 -12.81 -3.02
C ALA A 119 -12.11 -12.19 -4.05
N THR A 120 -12.23 -12.64 -5.30
CA THR A 120 -11.56 -12.07 -6.47
C THR A 120 -12.66 -11.64 -7.42
N SER A 121 -12.65 -10.37 -7.84
CA SER A 121 -13.64 -9.85 -8.77
C SER A 121 -13.41 -10.39 -10.19
N GLN A 122 -14.51 -10.65 -10.89
CA GLN A 122 -14.52 -10.97 -12.33
C GLN A 122 -14.19 -9.74 -13.19
N HIS A 123 -14.19 -8.54 -12.60
CA HIS A 123 -13.88 -7.29 -13.29
C HIS A 123 -12.39 -6.95 -13.32
N ARG A 124 -11.51 -7.78 -12.73
CA ARG A 124 -10.06 -7.58 -12.83
C ARG A 124 -9.68 -7.59 -14.32
N PRO A 125 -8.83 -6.66 -14.79
CA PRO A 125 -8.35 -6.69 -16.16
C PRO A 125 -7.39 -7.87 -16.36
N GLU A 126 -7.23 -8.34 -17.59
CA GLU A 126 -6.25 -9.39 -17.90
C GLU A 126 -4.82 -8.89 -17.72
N PHE A 127 -4.56 -7.63 -18.09
CA PHE A 127 -3.24 -7.01 -18.08
C PHE A 127 -3.25 -5.69 -17.30
N TRP A 128 -2.08 -5.28 -16.81
CA TRP A 128 -1.90 -3.90 -16.35
C TRP A 128 -2.14 -2.92 -17.51
N PRO A 129 -2.73 -1.73 -17.24
CA PRO A 129 -3.00 -0.73 -18.28
C PRO A 129 -1.75 -0.44 -19.12
N GLU A 130 -1.91 -0.42 -20.44
CA GLU A 130 -0.86 -0.11 -21.42
C GLU A 130 0.35 -1.09 -21.40
N THR A 131 0.17 -2.29 -20.86
CA THR A 131 1.22 -3.32 -20.88
C THR A 131 0.66 -4.68 -21.31
N THR A 132 1.54 -5.62 -21.58
CA THR A 132 1.23 -7.06 -21.71
C THR A 132 1.49 -7.83 -20.41
N LYS A 133 1.82 -7.14 -19.30
CA LYS A 133 2.09 -7.79 -18.02
C LYS A 133 0.75 -8.22 -17.40
N PRO A 134 0.57 -9.51 -17.06
CA PRO A 134 -0.68 -9.99 -16.46
C PRO A 134 -1.03 -9.26 -15.16
N TYR A 135 -2.30 -8.96 -14.95
CA TYR A 135 -2.79 -8.38 -13.71
C TYR A 135 -2.84 -9.45 -12.60
N PRO A 136 -2.43 -9.12 -11.36
CA PRO A 136 -2.45 -10.10 -10.28
C PRO A 136 -3.84 -10.69 -10.07
N PHE A 137 -3.89 -12.02 -9.95
CA PHE A 137 -5.08 -12.79 -9.65
C PHE A 137 -6.20 -12.79 -10.72
N TYR A 138 -5.97 -12.26 -11.93
CA TYR A 138 -6.95 -12.30 -13.02
C TYR A 138 -7.47 -13.73 -13.29
N ASN A 139 -6.56 -14.67 -13.56
CA ASN A 139 -6.90 -16.07 -13.87
C ASN A 139 -7.47 -16.88 -12.68
N MET A 140 -7.69 -16.24 -11.52
CA MET A 140 -8.30 -16.89 -10.36
C MET A 140 -9.82 -16.77 -10.32
N SER A 141 -10.44 -15.86 -11.08
CA SER A 141 -11.90 -15.74 -11.19
C SER A 141 -12.53 -16.87 -12.02
N ASP A 142 -11.82 -17.32 -13.05
CA ASP A 142 -12.40 -18.13 -14.14
C ASP A 142 -12.33 -19.65 -13.92
N ARG A 143 -11.59 -20.09 -12.89
CA ARG A 143 -11.55 -21.51 -12.56
C ARG A 143 -12.79 -21.86 -11.75
N GLY A 144 -13.88 -22.12 -12.47
CA GLY A 144 -15.16 -22.71 -12.06
C GLY A 144 -15.03 -24.09 -11.38
N THR A 145 -14.14 -24.20 -10.41
CA THR A 145 -14.00 -25.33 -9.48
C THR A 145 -15.09 -25.25 -8.41
N MET A 146 -16.34 -25.04 -8.83
CA MET A 146 -17.52 -25.42 -8.05
C MET A 146 -17.65 -26.95 -7.93
N ARG A 147 -16.86 -27.72 -8.69
CA ARG A 147 -17.04 -29.17 -8.81
C ARG A 147 -16.54 -30.04 -7.66
N THR A 148 -15.94 -29.48 -6.62
CA THR A 148 -15.73 -30.24 -5.37
C THR A 148 -16.03 -29.30 -4.20
N GLY A 149 -16.91 -29.69 -3.28
CA GLY A 149 -17.44 -28.87 -2.16
C GLY A 149 -16.41 -28.30 -1.16
N SER A 150 -15.13 -28.31 -1.50
CA SER A 150 -14.07 -27.55 -0.86
C SER A 150 -14.04 -26.16 -1.47
N GLN A 151 -14.93 -25.27 -1.01
CA GLN A 151 -14.87 -23.83 -1.26
C GLN A 151 -13.57 -23.27 -0.68
N ARG A 152 -12.44 -23.43 -1.40
CA ARG A 152 -11.19 -22.79 -1.03
C ARG A 152 -11.38 -21.31 -1.28
N ARG A 153 -11.73 -20.59 -0.20
CA ARG A 153 -11.64 -19.14 -0.17
C ARG A 153 -10.18 -18.81 -0.49
N ASN A 154 -9.94 -18.22 -1.65
CA ASN A 154 -8.65 -17.67 -2.03
C ASN A 154 -8.42 -16.42 -1.16
N LEU A 155 -8.13 -16.65 0.12
CA LEU A 155 -7.81 -15.59 1.06
C LEU A 155 -6.51 -14.94 0.57
N ARG A 156 -6.61 -13.67 0.21
CA ARG A 156 -5.49 -12.82 -0.16
C ARG A 156 -5.25 -11.87 1.01
N THR A 157 -4.01 -11.82 1.47
CA THR A 157 -3.60 -10.95 2.56
C THR A 157 -2.71 -9.85 2.02
N GLY A 158 -2.97 -8.62 2.40
CA GLY A 158 -2.12 -7.47 2.12
C GLY A 158 -1.95 -6.58 3.34
N SER A 159 -1.31 -5.45 3.13
CA SER A 159 -1.17 -4.38 4.11
C SER A 159 -1.96 -3.15 3.66
N GLY A 160 -2.26 -2.26 4.60
CA GLY A 160 -2.74 -0.93 4.31
C GLY A 160 -2.37 0.04 5.43
N LYS A 161 -2.62 1.33 5.21
CA LYS A 161 -2.38 2.39 6.21
C LYS A 161 -3.62 3.23 6.40
N VAL A 162 -3.99 3.49 7.65
CA VAL A 162 -5.07 4.44 7.97
C VAL A 162 -4.62 5.87 7.62
N CYS A 163 -5.37 6.56 6.78
CA CYS A 163 -4.99 7.88 6.23
C CYS A 163 -5.91 9.05 6.61
N GLY A 164 -7.00 8.78 7.33
CA GLY A 164 -7.90 9.81 7.87
C GLY A 164 -8.87 9.18 8.86
N VAL A 165 -9.21 9.89 9.94
CA VAL A 165 -10.18 9.41 10.94
C VAL A 165 -11.12 10.54 11.32
N ILE A 166 -12.42 10.34 11.12
CA ILE A 166 -13.46 11.35 11.32
C ILE A 166 -14.51 10.78 12.26
N LYS A 167 -14.83 11.53 13.31
CA LYS A 167 -15.89 11.18 14.27
C LYS A 167 -17.18 11.87 13.86
N TYR A 168 -18.26 11.09 13.81
CA TYR A 168 -19.59 11.58 13.49
C TYR A 168 -20.54 11.45 14.69
N HIS A 169 -21.55 12.32 14.74
CA HIS A 169 -22.66 12.26 15.68
C HIS A 169 -23.98 12.42 14.93
N GLY A 170 -24.95 11.54 15.18
CA GLY A 170 -26.16 11.33 14.38
C GLY A 170 -27.23 12.42 14.44
N ARG A 171 -26.86 13.71 14.47
CA ARG A 171 -27.83 14.82 14.49
C ARG A 171 -27.53 16.02 13.60
N VAL A 172 -26.31 16.23 13.08
CA VAL A 172 -26.01 17.40 12.22
C VAL A 172 -24.78 17.10 11.35
N THR A 173 -24.85 17.40 10.05
CA THR A 173 -23.67 17.71 9.24
C THR A 173 -23.83 19.11 8.68
N HIS A 174 -23.32 20.11 9.40
CA HIS A 174 -22.95 21.40 8.83
C HIS A 174 -21.55 21.19 8.24
N ASP A 175 -21.51 20.71 7.00
CA ASP A 175 -20.37 20.92 6.12
C ASP A 175 -20.92 20.91 4.71
N GLU A 176 -21.06 22.10 4.14
CA GLU A 176 -21.66 22.34 2.81
C GLU A 176 -20.76 21.86 1.66
N ASP A 177 -19.50 21.48 1.94
CA ASP A 177 -18.49 21.57 0.89
C ASP A 177 -18.09 20.27 0.18
N TYR A 178 -18.49 19.07 0.64
CA TYR A 178 -18.20 17.86 -0.13
C TYR A 178 -19.27 16.79 -0.02
N ARG A 179 -19.63 16.22 -1.19
CA ARG A 179 -20.57 15.12 -1.49
C ARG A 179 -20.34 13.84 -0.67
N ARG A 180 -20.38 13.91 0.66
CA ARG A 180 -20.39 12.75 1.55
C ARG A 180 -21.83 12.31 1.69
N ILE A 181 -22.09 11.04 1.38
CA ILE A 181 -23.33 10.37 1.76
C ILE A 181 -23.52 10.60 3.26
N GLN A 182 -24.50 11.42 3.61
CA GLN A 182 -24.79 11.79 5.00
C GLN A 182 -25.51 10.60 5.64
N HIS A 183 -24.74 9.70 6.23
CA HIS A 183 -25.32 8.69 7.11
C HIS A 183 -25.80 9.41 8.39
N LEU A 184 -27.10 9.37 8.66
CA LEU A 184 -27.67 9.92 9.91
C LEU A 184 -27.33 9.05 11.12
N LYS A 185 -26.93 7.79 10.88
CA LYS A 185 -26.65 6.75 11.87
C LYS A 185 -25.41 5.97 11.43
N CYS A 186 -24.77 5.25 12.35
CA CYS A 186 -23.65 4.40 11.98
C CYS A 186 -24.05 3.33 10.96
N TRP A 187 -23.27 3.19 9.88
CA TRP A 187 -23.47 2.21 8.82
C TRP A 187 -22.54 0.99 8.94
N CYS A 188 -21.94 0.76 10.11
CA CYS A 188 -21.25 -0.50 10.35
C CYS A 188 -22.27 -1.65 10.37
N LYS A 189 -21.81 -2.87 10.05
CA LYS A 189 -22.67 -4.05 9.97
C LYS A 189 -23.53 -4.27 11.22
N LYS A 190 -22.95 -4.11 12.41
CA LYS A 190 -23.66 -4.21 13.70
C LYS A 190 -24.82 -3.20 13.85
N CYS A 191 -24.70 -2.03 13.23
CA CYS A 191 -25.71 -0.96 13.32
C CYS A 191 -26.72 -1.00 12.18
N GLU A 192 -26.36 -1.47 10.98
CA GLU A 192 -27.30 -1.64 9.87
C GLU A 192 -28.42 -2.63 10.22
N ASP A 193 -28.07 -3.70 10.95
CA ASP A 193 -29.01 -4.76 11.34
C ASP A 193 -29.69 -4.50 12.70
N SER A 194 -29.46 -3.34 13.33
CA SER A 194 -29.94 -3.03 14.68
C SER A 194 -31.05 -2.00 14.68
N ASP A 195 -32.09 -2.22 15.51
CA ASP A 195 -33.13 -1.22 15.80
C ASP A 195 -32.61 -0.02 16.61
N SER A 196 -31.43 -0.17 17.23
CA SER A 196 -30.77 0.83 18.05
C SER A 196 -29.36 1.16 17.53
N PRO A 197 -29.23 1.68 16.30
CA PRO A 197 -27.93 1.98 15.72
C PRO A 197 -27.22 3.08 16.51
N SER A 198 -25.89 2.99 16.58
CA SER A 198 -25.10 3.99 17.32
C SER A 198 -25.23 5.37 16.68
N ASN A 199 -25.54 6.37 17.51
CA ASN A 199 -25.52 7.78 17.13
C ASN A 199 -24.11 8.38 17.15
N VAL A 200 -23.07 7.60 17.49
CA VAL A 200 -21.68 8.04 17.45
C VAL A 200 -20.86 6.97 16.75
N TRP A 201 -20.10 7.36 15.73
CA TRP A 201 -19.23 6.45 15.01
C TRP A 201 -17.99 7.15 14.48
N TRP A 202 -17.05 6.36 14.02
CA TRP A 202 -15.83 6.81 13.38
C TRP A 202 -15.78 6.19 11.99
N GLU A 203 -15.56 7.05 10.99
CA GLU A 203 -15.17 6.60 9.67
C GLU A 203 -13.69 6.86 9.50
N PHE A 204 -13.03 6.00 8.75
CA PHE A 204 -11.64 6.16 8.42
C PHE A 204 -11.34 5.55 7.06
N ASP A 205 -10.35 6.12 6.39
CA ASP A 205 -9.87 5.59 5.11
C ASP A 205 -8.63 4.73 5.34
N VAL A 206 -8.47 3.67 4.54
CA VAL A 206 -7.27 2.85 4.47
C VAL A 206 -6.74 2.86 3.06
N ASP A 207 -5.52 3.36 2.88
CA ASP A 207 -4.79 3.26 1.62
C ASP A 207 -4.15 1.86 1.54
N THR A 208 -4.34 1.20 0.40
CA THR A 208 -3.74 -0.09 0.04
C THR A 208 -3.52 -0.15 -1.47
N ALA A 209 -3.04 -1.28 -1.99
CA ALA A 209 -2.85 -1.44 -3.41
C ALA A 209 -4.10 -1.99 -4.12
N THR A 210 -4.37 -1.53 -5.34
CA THR A 210 -5.54 -1.98 -6.14
C THR A 210 -5.51 -3.47 -6.45
N HIS A 211 -4.31 -4.05 -6.58
CA HIS A 211 -4.22 -5.50 -6.77
C HIS A 211 -4.57 -6.29 -5.50
N VAL A 212 -4.51 -5.69 -4.30
CA VAL A 212 -4.99 -6.29 -3.05
C VAL A 212 -6.52 -6.25 -3.02
N VAL A 213 -7.13 -5.06 -3.13
CA VAL A 213 -8.58 -4.88 -3.25
C VAL A 213 -8.89 -4.07 -4.51
N PHE A 214 -9.58 -4.70 -5.46
CA PHE A 214 -9.77 -4.14 -6.79
C PHE A 214 -11.03 -3.28 -6.92
N ASP A 215 -12.17 -3.73 -6.39
CA ASP A 215 -13.46 -3.07 -6.54
C ASP A 215 -14.37 -3.32 -5.32
N ASP A 216 -15.61 -2.82 -5.38
CA ASP A 216 -16.59 -2.98 -4.30
C ASP A 216 -17.01 -4.44 -4.06
N ILE A 217 -16.93 -5.31 -5.08
CA ILE A 217 -17.19 -6.74 -4.91
C ILE A 217 -16.15 -7.33 -3.95
N GLU A 218 -14.87 -7.05 -4.19
CA GLU A 218 -13.81 -7.51 -3.29
C GLU A 218 -13.85 -6.81 -1.94
N ALA A 219 -14.10 -5.49 -1.90
CA ALA A 219 -14.18 -4.73 -0.66
C ALA A 219 -15.30 -5.24 0.26
N SER A 220 -16.47 -5.59 -0.30
CA SER A 220 -17.58 -6.16 0.48
C SER A 220 -17.25 -7.49 1.15
N GLN A 221 -16.23 -8.20 0.65
CA GLN A 221 -15.72 -9.47 1.18
C GLN A 221 -14.35 -9.31 1.85
N THR A 222 -13.95 -8.07 2.16
CA THR A 222 -12.70 -7.74 2.81
C THR A 222 -12.91 -7.49 4.29
N THR A 223 -11.98 -7.97 5.11
CA THR A 223 -11.88 -7.63 6.53
C THR A 223 -10.54 -6.97 6.83
N LEU A 224 -10.53 -6.02 7.75
CA LEU A 224 -9.31 -5.40 8.25
C LEU A 224 -9.02 -5.87 9.67
N ARG A 225 -7.77 -6.27 9.94
CA ARG A 225 -7.30 -6.51 11.31
C ARG A 225 -6.44 -5.36 11.78
N LEU A 226 -6.93 -4.64 12.78
CA LEU A 226 -6.24 -3.52 13.41
C LEU A 226 -5.31 -4.03 14.53
N PHE A 227 -4.24 -3.30 14.82
CA PHE A 227 -3.36 -3.50 15.99
C PHE A 227 -2.72 -4.91 16.09
N TYR A 228 -2.41 -5.53 14.94
CA TYR A 228 -1.84 -6.87 14.89
C TYR A 228 -0.29 -6.87 14.95
N ASP A 229 0.22 -6.43 16.09
CA ASP A 229 1.64 -6.22 16.37
C ASP A 229 2.41 -7.51 16.66
N ARG A 230 1.73 -8.51 17.26
CA ARG A 230 2.30 -9.80 17.64
C ARG A 230 1.24 -10.91 17.58
N TYR A 231 1.67 -12.17 17.64
CA TYR A 231 0.78 -13.34 17.51
C TYR A 231 -0.45 -13.29 18.45
N ASN A 232 -0.26 -12.89 19.70
CA ASN A 232 -1.30 -12.83 20.73
C ASN A 232 -1.97 -11.44 20.85
N SER A 233 -1.81 -10.55 19.87
CA SER A 233 -2.53 -9.28 19.86
C SER A 233 -4.04 -9.53 19.88
N LEU A 234 -4.75 -8.74 20.69
CA LEU A 234 -6.21 -8.72 20.72
C LEU A 234 -6.74 -8.56 19.29
N GLU A 235 -7.70 -9.41 18.93
CA GLU A 235 -8.32 -9.36 17.63
C GLU A 235 -9.33 -8.19 17.57
N VAL A 236 -9.04 -7.20 16.71
CA VAL A 236 -9.90 -6.06 16.43
C VAL A 236 -10.17 -6.05 14.93
N ILE A 237 -11.37 -6.47 14.54
CA ILE A 237 -11.77 -6.64 13.14
C ILE A 237 -12.75 -5.56 12.73
N VAL A 238 -12.53 -5.00 11.53
CA VAL A 238 -13.49 -4.16 10.82
C VAL A 238 -13.90 -4.89 9.55
N ASP A 239 -15.19 -5.17 9.41
CA ASP A 239 -15.75 -6.04 8.37
C ASP A 239 -16.77 -5.34 7.45
N LYS A 240 -16.98 -4.04 7.65
CA LYS A 240 -17.71 -3.18 6.74
C LYS A 240 -16.72 -2.26 6.02
N VAL A 241 -16.41 -2.63 4.79
CA VAL A 241 -15.42 -1.98 3.93
C VAL A 241 -16.05 -1.71 2.56
N SER A 242 -15.81 -0.53 1.99
CA SER A 242 -16.20 -0.19 0.62
C SER A 242 -15.05 0.52 -0.09
N VAL A 243 -15.05 0.54 -1.42
CA VAL A 243 -14.07 1.34 -2.17
C VAL A 243 -14.52 2.80 -2.14
N ARG A 244 -13.59 3.69 -1.81
CA ARG A 244 -13.78 5.15 -1.95
C ARG A 244 -13.21 5.67 -3.25
N PHE A 245 -12.02 5.17 -3.58
CA PHE A 245 -11.30 5.53 -4.79
C PHE A 245 -10.44 4.36 -5.24
N VAL A 246 -10.33 4.16 -6.54
CA VAL A 246 -9.47 3.14 -7.13
C VAL A 246 -8.74 3.71 -8.33
N SER A 247 -7.46 3.39 -8.44
CA SER A 247 -6.66 3.64 -9.62
C SER A 247 -5.79 2.43 -9.92
N ILE A 248 -6.08 1.75 -11.02
CA ILE A 248 -5.30 0.59 -11.49
C ILE A 248 -3.90 1.05 -11.92
N GLU A 249 -3.82 2.17 -12.63
CA GLU A 249 -2.57 2.73 -13.15
C GLU A 249 -1.59 3.12 -12.03
N LEU A 250 -2.12 3.69 -10.95
CA LEU A 250 -1.35 4.03 -9.76
C LEU A 250 -1.17 2.84 -8.81
N ASN A 251 -1.85 1.74 -9.07
CA ASN A 251 -1.95 0.61 -8.16
C ASN A 251 -2.39 1.02 -6.74
N TRP A 252 -3.33 1.97 -6.65
CA TRP A 252 -3.82 2.53 -5.39
C TRP A 252 -5.32 2.35 -5.22
N CYS A 253 -5.70 1.82 -4.07
CA CYS A 253 -7.08 1.74 -3.61
C CYS A 253 -7.19 2.43 -2.25
N ALA A 254 -8.15 3.34 -2.13
CA ALA A 254 -8.58 3.91 -0.86
C ALA A 254 -9.88 3.24 -0.42
N LEU A 255 -9.85 2.59 0.73
CA LEU A 255 -10.97 1.87 1.31
C LEU A 255 -11.65 2.74 2.38
N ARG A 256 -12.98 2.89 2.32
CA ARG A 256 -13.76 3.52 3.39
C ARG A 256 -14.19 2.46 4.40
N CYS A 257 -13.95 2.75 5.66
CA CYS A 257 -14.18 1.84 6.78
C CYS A 257 -14.96 2.54 7.90
N VAL A 258 -15.64 1.77 8.75
CA VAL A 258 -16.45 2.30 9.84
C VAL A 258 -16.38 1.45 11.10
N THR A 259 -16.42 2.12 12.26
CA THR A 259 -16.63 1.47 13.56
C THR A 259 -17.48 2.34 14.48
N CYS A 260 -18.42 1.73 15.21
CA CYS A 260 -19.13 2.37 16.32
C CYS A 260 -18.50 2.08 17.69
N GLU A 261 -17.42 1.28 17.74
CA GLU A 261 -16.78 0.91 18.99
C GLU A 261 -15.94 2.08 19.53
N LYS A 262 -16.43 2.71 20.60
CA LYS A 262 -15.86 3.93 21.17
C LYS A 262 -14.36 3.82 21.48
N ASN A 263 -13.92 2.67 21.98
CA ASN A 263 -12.51 2.46 22.32
C ASN A 263 -11.63 2.38 21.08
N VAL A 264 -12.08 1.67 20.03
CA VAL A 264 -11.36 1.55 18.76
C VAL A 264 -11.28 2.92 18.06
N GLY A 265 -12.43 3.60 17.91
CA GLY A 265 -12.49 4.88 17.22
C GLY A 265 -11.68 5.99 17.92
N LYS A 266 -11.76 6.09 19.25
CA LYS A 266 -10.91 7.01 20.01
C LYS A 266 -9.41 6.70 19.88
N LYS A 267 -9.05 5.41 19.90
CA LYS A 267 -7.65 4.97 19.76
C LYS A 267 -7.11 5.34 18.38
N LEU A 268 -7.84 5.03 17.30
CA LEU A 268 -7.47 5.40 15.93
C LEU A 268 -7.29 6.92 15.78
N MET A 269 -8.24 7.71 16.28
CA MET A 269 -8.15 9.17 16.20
C MET A 269 -6.94 9.73 16.97
N LYS A 270 -6.60 9.16 18.14
CA LYS A 270 -5.39 9.52 18.88
C LYS A 270 -4.12 9.19 18.10
N MET A 271 -4.03 7.97 17.55
CA MET A 271 -2.89 7.50 16.76
C MET A 271 -2.71 8.36 15.50
N TYR A 272 -3.79 8.67 14.80
CA TYR A 272 -3.76 9.48 13.59
C TYR A 272 -3.28 10.91 13.86
N LYS A 273 -3.82 11.58 14.89
CA LYS A 273 -3.33 12.90 15.31
C LYS A 273 -1.85 12.87 15.70
N HIS A 274 -1.43 11.82 16.39
CA HIS A 274 -0.02 11.67 16.76
C HIS A 274 0.88 11.51 15.55
N PHE A 275 0.48 10.67 14.58
CA PHE A 275 1.16 10.54 13.30
C PHE A 275 1.27 11.87 12.56
N GLN A 276 0.19 12.65 12.47
CA GLN A 276 0.20 13.96 11.81
C GLN A 276 1.23 14.90 12.45
N ASN A 277 1.27 14.96 13.78
CA ASN A 277 2.21 15.82 14.52
C ASN A 277 3.67 15.40 14.27
N VAL A 278 3.97 14.09 14.35
CA VAL A 278 5.33 13.57 14.13
C VAL A 278 5.75 13.74 12.67
N ASN A 279 4.85 13.47 11.73
CA ASN A 279 5.11 13.67 10.30
C ASN A 279 5.40 15.13 9.96
N LEU A 280 4.62 16.07 10.51
CA LEU A 280 4.85 17.51 10.34
C LEU A 280 6.21 17.93 10.89
N LYS A 281 6.57 17.45 12.10
CA LYS A 281 7.88 17.70 12.72
C LYS A 281 9.02 17.21 11.83
N LEU A 282 8.93 15.98 11.34
CA LEU A 282 9.93 15.41 10.44
C LEU A 282 10.01 16.15 9.11
N TRP A 283 8.87 16.59 8.56
CA TRP A 283 8.87 17.34 7.32
C TRP A 283 9.63 18.66 7.46
N TYR A 284 9.42 19.42 8.54
CA TYR A 284 10.21 20.63 8.79
C TYR A 284 11.71 20.33 8.97
N LYS A 285 12.04 19.22 9.64
CA LYS A 285 13.42 18.82 9.92
C LYS A 285 14.16 18.33 8.66
N TYR A 286 13.50 17.56 7.80
CA TYR A 286 14.13 16.83 6.70
C TYR A 286 13.62 17.23 5.30
N GLY A 287 12.69 18.17 5.17
CA GLY A 287 12.08 18.53 3.87
C GLY A 287 13.07 19.05 2.82
N ASN A 288 14.22 19.56 3.25
CA ASN A 288 15.33 19.98 2.38
C ASN A 288 16.54 19.02 2.42
N SER A 289 16.43 17.91 3.15
CA SER A 289 17.52 16.96 3.33
C SER A 289 17.66 16.05 2.11
N ARG A 290 18.90 15.72 1.77
CA ARG A 290 19.22 14.65 0.80
C ARG A 290 19.32 13.28 1.46
N GLN A 291 18.88 13.14 2.71
CA GLN A 291 18.92 11.85 3.40
C GLN A 291 18.15 10.80 2.61
N MET A 292 18.82 9.68 2.37
CA MET A 292 18.29 8.59 1.57
C MET A 292 17.50 7.57 2.39
N PHE A 293 17.09 7.93 3.61
CA PHE A 293 16.44 7.02 4.53
C PHE A 293 15.02 6.66 4.09
N LYS A 294 14.65 5.40 4.27
CA LYS A 294 13.29 4.92 4.08
C LYS A 294 12.98 3.72 4.95
N PHE A 295 11.69 3.45 5.10
CA PHE A 295 11.21 2.26 5.79
C PHE A 295 9.85 1.82 5.24
N ILE A 296 9.51 0.58 5.54
CA ILE A 296 8.21 -0.03 5.24
C ILE A 296 7.70 -0.64 6.55
N VAL A 297 6.43 -0.42 6.86
CA VAL A 297 5.73 -1.19 7.89
C VAL A 297 4.60 -1.97 7.24
N SER A 298 4.60 -3.28 7.43
CA SER A 298 3.71 -4.18 6.69
C SER A 298 3.36 -5.44 7.47
N HIS A 299 2.38 -6.18 6.96
CA HIS A 299 2.00 -7.53 7.37
C HIS A 299 2.47 -8.54 6.32
N PRO A 300 3.78 -8.87 6.25
CA PRO A 300 4.29 -9.79 5.25
C PRO A 300 3.59 -11.15 5.40
N TYR A 301 3.03 -11.68 4.31
CA TYR A 301 2.25 -12.93 4.33
C TYR A 301 1.03 -12.90 5.29
N GLY A 302 0.52 -11.72 5.63
CA GLY A 302 -0.53 -11.58 6.64
C GLY A 302 -0.09 -11.92 8.08
N CYS A 303 1.23 -11.97 8.34
CA CYS A 303 1.82 -12.13 9.67
C CYS A 303 1.59 -10.90 10.54
N PHE A 304 2.06 -10.95 11.79
CA PHE A 304 2.12 -9.75 12.63
C PHE A 304 3.08 -8.71 12.04
N LYS A 305 2.86 -7.43 12.38
CA LYS A 305 3.55 -6.30 11.76
C LYS A 305 5.08 -6.43 11.85
N GLN A 306 5.72 -6.13 10.73
CA GLN A 306 7.17 -6.03 10.62
C GLN A 306 7.56 -4.64 10.15
N VAL A 307 8.74 -4.20 10.55
CA VAL A 307 9.43 -3.03 10.03
C VAL A 307 10.58 -3.52 9.16
N CYS A 308 10.74 -2.94 7.97
CA CYS A 308 11.97 -3.06 7.21
C CYS A 308 12.53 -1.66 6.94
N VAL A 309 13.80 -1.47 7.26
CA VAL A 309 14.53 -0.20 7.09
C VAL A 309 15.50 -0.33 5.93
N GLY A 310 15.74 0.75 5.19
CA GLY A 310 16.77 0.76 4.15
C GLY A 310 17.01 2.15 3.60
N GLN A 311 17.64 2.19 2.43
CA GLN A 311 17.97 3.43 1.74
C GLN A 311 17.49 3.39 0.29
N TRP A 312 17.11 4.53 -0.27
CA TRP A 312 16.93 4.67 -1.71
C TRP A 312 18.25 5.13 -2.36
N LYS A 313 18.49 4.76 -3.61
CA LYS A 313 19.74 5.04 -4.32
C LYS A 313 19.56 6.15 -5.34
N ASN A 314 18.57 5.97 -6.22
CA ASN A 314 18.31 6.87 -7.34
C ASN A 314 16.86 7.34 -7.32
N LYS A 315 16.64 8.53 -7.85
CA LYS A 315 15.33 9.11 -8.12
C LYS A 315 15.26 9.55 -9.57
N ASP A 316 14.47 8.85 -10.36
CA ASP A 316 14.23 9.17 -11.77
C ASP A 316 12.87 9.83 -11.95
N LYS A 317 12.68 10.53 -13.08
CA LYS A 317 11.35 11.00 -13.49
C LYS A 317 10.89 10.19 -14.70
N VAL A 318 9.78 9.47 -14.56
CA VAL A 318 9.17 8.69 -15.65
C VAL A 318 7.74 9.20 -15.85
N ASN A 319 7.45 9.79 -17.00
CA ASN A 319 6.12 10.34 -17.34
C ASN A 319 5.58 11.33 -16.28
N GLY A 320 6.44 12.24 -15.81
CA GLY A 320 6.08 13.22 -14.77
C GLY A 320 5.96 12.64 -13.34
N ARG A 321 6.28 11.37 -13.14
CA ARG A 321 6.23 10.68 -11.84
C ARG A 321 7.63 10.39 -11.34
N SER A 322 7.81 10.32 -10.02
CA SER A 322 9.13 10.00 -9.46
C SER A 322 9.27 8.48 -9.35
N SER A 323 10.34 7.88 -9.87
CA SER A 323 10.69 6.47 -9.67
C SER A 323 11.91 6.38 -8.76
N PHE A 324 11.95 5.39 -7.88
CA PHE A 324 12.98 5.20 -6.87
C PHE A 324 13.55 3.79 -6.97
N ILE A 325 14.87 3.68 -7.05
CA ILE A 325 15.58 2.41 -6.88
C ILE A 325 16.04 2.32 -5.45
N TYR A 326 15.86 1.16 -4.80
CA TYR A 326 16.03 1.14 -3.36
C TYR A 326 16.39 -0.22 -2.74
N THR A 327 16.83 -0.23 -1.48
CA THR A 327 17.42 -1.44 -0.85
C THR A 327 16.59 -2.12 0.23
N THR A 328 15.52 -1.50 0.75
CA THR A 328 14.63 -2.16 1.74
C THR A 328 14.10 -3.48 1.20
N CYS A 329 14.06 -4.48 2.06
CA CYS A 329 13.54 -5.79 1.77
C CYS A 329 12.08 -5.72 1.31
N THR A 330 11.81 -6.28 0.13
CA THR A 330 10.46 -6.41 -0.45
C THR A 330 10.13 -7.89 -0.62
N CYS A 331 8.91 -8.26 -0.30
CA CYS A 331 8.44 -9.64 -0.45
C CYS A 331 7.14 -9.60 -1.27
N PRO A 332 6.79 -10.63 -2.05
CA PRO A 332 5.55 -10.62 -2.86
C PRO A 332 4.25 -10.41 -2.07
N LEU A 333 4.32 -10.35 -0.75
CA LEU A 333 3.18 -10.28 0.15
C LEU A 333 3.36 -9.15 1.17
N ILE A 334 4.17 -8.13 0.85
CA ILE A 334 4.09 -6.81 1.52
C ILE A 334 3.17 -5.85 0.76
N ASP A 335 2.46 -6.37 -0.25
CA ASP A 335 1.51 -5.69 -1.12
C ASP A 335 0.58 -4.74 -0.34
N GLY A 336 0.45 -3.52 -0.85
CA GLY A 336 -0.36 -2.46 -0.24
C GLY A 336 0.27 -1.75 0.96
N ALA A 337 1.47 -2.13 1.39
CA ALA A 337 2.21 -1.36 2.39
C ALA A 337 2.79 -0.07 1.79
N ASP A 338 2.65 1.03 2.52
CA ASP A 338 3.26 2.29 2.15
C ASP A 338 4.78 2.24 2.34
N VAL A 339 5.50 2.70 1.32
CA VAL A 339 6.94 2.96 1.40
C VAL A 339 7.14 4.40 1.84
N MET A 340 7.70 4.57 3.04
CA MET A 340 7.93 5.89 3.63
C MET A 340 9.31 6.39 3.25
N PHE A 341 9.36 7.51 2.53
CA PHE A 341 10.60 8.19 2.15
C PHE A 341 10.78 9.45 3.01
N LEU A 342 11.89 9.52 3.74
CA LEU A 342 12.18 10.68 4.59
C LEU A 342 12.39 11.93 3.72
N GLY A 343 11.82 13.06 4.12
CA GLY A 343 11.97 14.36 3.46
C GLY A 343 11.16 14.58 2.18
N LEU A 344 10.51 13.55 1.62
CA LEU A 344 9.72 13.66 0.38
C LEU A 344 8.20 13.79 0.58
N LEU A 345 7.71 13.40 1.76
CA LEU A 345 6.29 13.46 2.09
C LEU A 345 5.91 14.87 2.55
N LYS A 346 5.12 15.60 1.74
CA LYS A 346 4.50 16.84 2.21
C LYS A 346 3.38 16.50 3.20
N PRO A 347 3.34 17.10 4.39
CA PRO A 347 2.24 16.91 5.32
C PRO A 347 0.96 17.50 4.73
N TYR A 348 -0.16 16.85 5.01
CA TYR A 348 -1.46 17.48 4.80
C TYR A 348 -1.64 18.57 5.86
N LEU A 349 -1.77 19.82 5.41
CA LEU A 349 -2.37 20.86 6.23
C LEU A 349 -3.88 20.64 6.11
N ALA A 350 -4.49 20.17 7.21
CA ALA A 350 -5.92 19.91 7.31
C ALA A 350 -6.71 21.21 7.45
#